data_AF-A0A966XVJ7-F1
#
_entry.id   AF-A0A966XVJ7-F1
#
_cell.length_a   1.000
_cell.length_b   1.000
_cell.length_c   1.000
_cell.angle_alpha   90.00
_cell.angle_beta   90.00
_cell.angle_gamma   90.00
#
_symmetry.space_group_name_H-M   'P 1'
#
loop_
_entity.id
_entity.type
_entity.pdbx_description
1 polymer ?
#
loop_
_entity_poly.entity_id
_entity_poly.type
_entity_poly.pdbx_seq_one_letter_code
_entity_poly.pdbx_strand_id
1 'polypeptide(L)'
;MIAGAVINALATAIAEATGKLSEQKKIAAIAYAGRVIGEHHAQDEVQSNQIKLESAAGPAGIVILKMDRTGHWVFGADQTEVEDGSTWAVNPFSFVHGFIAWGDGEVLGEKMASVSSPLPELDAAPPGAKKGWETQVGMSLKCMSGEDEGMEARFTTTSVGGKRAVQELAVAIAAQVDKDQGAPVPIVTLGQEHYQHKSYGRIFTPAFGVVEWVSLTAEAAPAAVEAPAAATPPNAPDAPAAGRRRRAAA
;
A
#
# COMPACT_ATOMS: atom_id res chain seq x y z
N MET A 1 11.10 18.13 28.96
CA MET A 1 12.43 17.57 28.61
C MET A 1 12.37 16.18 27.95
N ILE A 2 11.23 15.46 27.97
CA ILE A 2 11.11 14.10 27.41
C ILE A 2 11.02 14.09 25.87
N ALA A 3 10.45 15.14 25.25
CA ALA A 3 10.32 15.23 23.79
C ALA A 3 11.67 15.25 23.04
N GLY A 4 12.71 15.90 23.60
CA GLY A 4 14.02 15.99 22.93
C GLY A 4 14.79 14.66 22.89
N ALA A 5 14.61 13.80 23.90
CA ALA A 5 15.27 12.50 23.97
C ALA A 5 14.64 11.48 23.00
N VAL A 6 13.31 11.53 22.84
CA VAL A 6 12.57 10.66 21.91
C VAL A 6 12.88 11.03 20.45
N ILE A 7 12.99 12.33 20.14
CA ILE A 7 13.36 12.81 18.80
C ILE A 7 14.80 12.37 18.44
N ASN A 8 15.75 12.45 19.38
CA ASN A 8 17.12 11.98 19.14
C ASN A 8 17.24 10.46 18.99
N ALA A 9 16.46 9.68 19.74
CA ALA A 9 16.46 8.23 19.63
C ALA A 9 15.88 7.75 18.28
N LEU A 10 14.79 8.38 17.82
CA LEU A 10 14.19 8.10 16.52
C LEU A 10 15.11 8.53 15.37
N ALA A 11 15.79 9.68 15.50
CA ALA A 11 16.78 10.16 14.54
C ALA A 11 17.98 9.22 14.40
N THR A 12 18.43 8.61 15.51
CA THR A 12 19.52 7.64 15.52
C THR A 12 19.10 6.32 14.86
N ALA A 13 17.91 5.82 15.16
CA ALA A 13 17.36 4.59 14.56
C ALA A 13 17.13 4.71 13.05
N ILE A 14 16.66 5.88 12.57
CA ILE A 14 16.49 6.15 11.13
C ILE A 14 17.85 6.30 10.44
N ALA A 15 18.84 6.92 11.09
CA ALA A 15 20.20 7.05 10.56
C ALA A 15 20.94 5.70 10.46
N GLU A 16 20.76 4.81 11.43
CA GLU A 16 21.30 3.44 11.40
C GLU A 16 20.61 2.56 10.35
N ALA A 17 19.31 2.76 10.11
CA ALA A 17 18.55 2.04 9.08
C ALA A 17 18.83 2.54 7.65
N THR A 18 19.38 3.75 7.47
CA THR A 18 19.59 4.39 6.16
C THR A 18 21.06 4.75 5.90
N GLY A 19 21.93 3.74 5.88
CA GLY A 19 23.37 3.89 5.64
C GLY A 19 23.80 4.46 4.26
N LYS A 20 22.88 5.02 3.46
CA LYS A 20 23.16 5.58 2.12
C LYS A 20 22.45 6.90 1.80
N LEU A 21 21.73 7.53 2.74
CA LEU A 21 21.15 8.85 2.51
C LEU A 21 22.16 9.97 2.83
N SER A 22 22.21 10.99 1.98
CA SER A 22 23.00 12.20 2.24
C SER A 22 22.46 12.93 3.49
N GLU A 23 23.34 13.60 4.23
CA GLU A 23 23.00 14.32 5.48
C GLU A 23 21.80 15.28 5.32
N GLN A 24 21.69 15.94 4.16
CA GLN A 24 20.56 16.82 3.86
C GLN A 24 19.20 16.09 3.78
N LYS A 25 19.17 14.83 3.31
CA LYS A 25 17.95 14.02 3.25
C LYS A 25 17.55 13.49 4.63
N LYS A 26 18.52 13.23 5.52
CA LYS A 26 18.25 12.87 6.92
C LYS A 26 17.63 14.03 7.68
N ILE A 27 18.16 15.25 7.49
CA ILE A 27 17.62 16.47 8.13
C ILE A 27 16.19 16.76 7.64
N ALA A 28 15.90 16.57 6.35
CA ALA A 28 14.56 16.75 5.80
C ALA A 28 13.55 15.74 6.37
N ALA A 29 13.92 14.45 6.46
CA ALA A 29 13.07 13.41 7.05
C ALA A 29 12.75 13.66 8.54
N ILE A 30 13.74 14.15 9.30
CA ILE A 30 13.57 14.51 10.72
C ILE A 30 12.64 15.73 10.86
N ALA A 31 12.81 16.75 10.02
CA ALA A 31 11.98 17.95 10.04
C ALA A 31 10.52 17.66 9.63
N TYR A 32 10.31 16.75 8.68
CA TYR A 32 8.99 16.31 8.25
C TYR A 32 8.27 15.51 9.35
N ALA A 33 8.94 14.53 9.96
CA ALA A 33 8.39 13.76 11.09
C ALA A 33 8.01 14.66 12.28
N GLY A 34 8.83 15.68 12.57
CA GLY A 34 8.53 16.67 13.63
C GLY A 34 7.31 17.55 13.33
N ARG A 35 7.03 17.88 12.06
CA ARG A 35 5.87 18.69 11.65
C ARG A 35 4.56 17.89 11.71
N VAL A 36 4.57 16.63 11.29
CA VAL A 36 3.38 15.75 11.30
C VAL A 36 2.91 15.41 12.72
N ILE A 37 3.84 15.34 13.69
CA ILE A 37 3.52 15.07 15.11
C ILE A 37 2.87 16.30 15.79
N GLY A 38 3.07 17.52 15.26
CA GLY A 38 2.61 18.76 15.88
C GLY A 38 1.12 19.08 15.74
N GLU A 39 0.39 18.44 14.82
CA GLU A 39 -1.00 18.82 14.49
C GLU A 39 -2.07 17.81 14.94
N HIS A 40 -1.70 16.64 15.46
CA HIS A 40 -2.67 15.59 15.86
C HIS A 40 -2.72 15.31 17.37
N HIS A 41 -2.21 16.22 18.20
CA HIS A 41 -2.21 16.05 19.66
C HIS A 41 -3.55 16.47 20.31
N ALA A 42 -4.66 15.87 19.88
CA ALA A 42 -5.92 15.82 20.64
C ALA A 42 -6.80 14.68 20.11
N GLN A 43 -7.20 13.78 21.02
CA GLN A 43 -8.18 12.69 20.85
C GLN A 43 -7.63 11.40 20.23
N ASP A 44 -7.12 10.50 21.07
CA ASP A 44 -7.93 9.36 21.55
C ASP A 44 -7.07 8.45 22.42
N GLU A 45 -7.33 8.54 23.72
CA GLU A 45 -6.83 7.61 24.72
C GLU A 45 -7.96 6.60 25.00
N VAL A 46 -7.57 5.34 25.20
CA VAL A 46 -8.37 4.20 25.69
C VAL A 46 -9.17 3.44 24.61
N GLN A 47 -8.72 2.22 24.31
CA GLN A 47 -9.46 0.97 24.55
C GLN A 47 -8.54 -0.22 24.22
N SER A 48 -7.94 -0.76 25.27
CA SER A 48 -7.26 -2.05 25.27
C SER A 48 -8.26 -3.18 25.50
N ASN A 49 -7.98 -4.32 24.86
CA ASN A 49 -8.32 -5.70 25.23
C ASN A 49 -9.40 -6.45 24.41
N GLN A 50 -8.93 -7.62 23.94
CA GLN A 50 -9.61 -8.85 23.55
C GLN A 50 -10.30 -8.91 22.19
N ILE A 51 -9.65 -9.59 21.24
CA ILE A 51 -10.32 -10.28 20.13
C ILE A 51 -9.83 -11.73 20.08
N LYS A 52 -10.76 -12.66 20.34
CA LYS A 52 -10.64 -14.08 20.05
C LYS A 52 -10.62 -14.26 18.53
N LEU A 53 -9.63 -14.96 18.00
CA LEU A 53 -9.54 -15.25 16.57
C LEU A 53 -10.32 -16.53 16.25
N GLU A 54 -11.59 -16.37 15.90
CA GLU A 54 -12.33 -17.33 15.08
C GLU A 54 -12.83 -16.57 13.85
N SER A 55 -12.51 -17.11 12.67
CA SER A 55 -12.76 -16.59 11.33
C SER A 55 -11.87 -15.41 10.88
N ALA A 56 -11.26 -15.58 9.71
CA ALA A 56 -10.50 -14.60 8.95
C ALA A 56 -11.41 -13.50 8.36
N ALA A 57 -12.22 -12.86 9.20
CA ALA A 57 -12.91 -11.63 8.90
C ALA A 57 -12.29 -10.55 9.77
N GLY A 58 -11.73 -9.51 9.15
CA GLY A 58 -11.38 -8.28 9.87
C GLY A 58 -12.62 -7.62 10.46
N PRO A 59 -12.52 -6.36 10.92
CA PRO A 59 -13.70 -5.54 11.19
C PRO A 59 -14.71 -5.72 10.04
N ALA A 60 -16.00 -5.94 10.36
CA ALA A 60 -17.02 -6.29 9.36
C ALA A 60 -16.89 -5.40 8.11
N GLY A 61 -16.46 -5.98 6.99
CA GLY A 61 -16.20 -5.26 5.73
C GLY A 61 -14.74 -5.23 5.24
N ILE A 62 -13.75 -5.66 6.04
CA ILE A 62 -12.33 -5.70 5.61
C ILE A 62 -11.88 -7.15 5.41
N VAL A 63 -11.49 -7.51 4.18
CA VAL A 63 -10.95 -8.83 3.83
C VAL A 63 -9.44 -8.91 4.07
N ILE A 64 -8.92 -10.12 4.28
CA ILE A 64 -7.47 -10.32 4.33
C ILE A 64 -6.98 -10.57 2.91
N LEU A 65 -6.07 -9.71 2.43
CA LEU A 65 -5.35 -9.91 1.18
C LEU A 65 -4.03 -10.63 1.47
N LYS A 66 -3.72 -11.66 0.67
CA LYS A 66 -2.46 -12.39 0.72
C LYS A 66 -2.02 -12.79 -0.69
N MET A 67 -0.76 -13.16 -0.82
CA MET A 67 -0.26 -13.84 -2.00
C MET A 67 0.01 -15.30 -1.65
N ASP A 68 -0.46 -16.22 -2.48
CA ASP A 68 -0.26 -17.63 -2.28
C ASP A 68 1.16 -18.09 -2.70
N ARG A 69 1.43 -19.39 -2.60
CA ARG A 69 2.76 -19.95 -2.93
C ARG A 69 3.02 -20.03 -4.43
N THR A 70 1.98 -19.91 -5.25
CA THR A 70 2.05 -19.87 -6.71
C THR A 70 2.17 -18.45 -7.24
N GLY A 71 2.02 -17.46 -6.36
CA GLY A 71 2.20 -16.06 -6.68
C GLY A 71 0.91 -15.33 -7.10
N HIS A 72 -0.24 -16.00 -6.92
CA HIS A 72 -1.54 -15.38 -7.14
C HIS A 72 -1.95 -14.55 -5.92
N TRP A 73 -2.53 -13.39 -6.17
CA TRP A 73 -3.15 -12.57 -5.14
C TRP A 73 -4.54 -13.11 -4.84
N VAL A 74 -4.81 -13.39 -3.58
CA VAL A 74 -6.08 -13.95 -3.13
C VAL A 74 -6.57 -13.24 -1.88
N PHE A 75 -7.88 -13.20 -1.68
CA PHE A 75 -8.49 -12.61 -0.49
C PHE A 75 -9.56 -13.48 0.15
N GLY A 76 -9.86 -13.18 1.42
CA GLY A 76 -10.91 -13.85 2.18
C GLY A 76 -10.59 -15.29 2.58
N ALA A 77 -11.55 -15.92 3.26
CA ALA A 77 -11.42 -17.31 3.72
C ALA A 77 -11.39 -18.30 2.55
N ASP A 78 -12.14 -18.00 1.49
CA ASP A 78 -12.27 -18.86 0.31
C ASP A 78 -11.11 -18.74 -0.68
N GLN A 79 -10.15 -17.84 -0.41
CA GLN A 79 -9.01 -17.55 -1.29
C GLN A 79 -9.45 -17.15 -2.70
N THR A 80 -10.45 -16.28 -2.78
CA THR A 80 -10.91 -15.69 -4.04
C THR A 80 -9.74 -14.98 -4.71
N GLU A 81 -9.47 -15.30 -5.97
CA GLU A 81 -8.40 -14.65 -6.73
C GLU A 81 -8.78 -13.19 -7.03
N VAL A 82 -7.82 -12.29 -6.86
CA VAL A 82 -7.97 -10.89 -7.23
C VAL A 82 -8.02 -10.78 -8.75
N GLU A 83 -8.93 -9.96 -9.27
CA GLU A 83 -9.00 -9.66 -10.70
C GLU A 83 -7.66 -9.10 -11.22
N ASP A 84 -7.18 -9.67 -12.33
CA ASP A 84 -5.92 -9.28 -12.97
C ASP A 84 -5.97 -7.83 -13.46
N GLY A 85 -4.92 -7.07 -13.15
CA GLY A 85 -4.85 -5.65 -13.49
C GLY A 85 -5.73 -4.71 -12.65
N SER A 86 -6.46 -5.22 -11.65
CA SER A 86 -7.21 -4.36 -10.72
C SER A 86 -6.30 -3.36 -10.01
N THR A 87 -6.86 -2.18 -9.71
CA THR A 87 -6.14 -1.06 -9.11
C THR A 87 -6.60 -0.82 -7.68
N TRP A 88 -5.67 -0.52 -6.80
CA TRP A 88 -5.90 -0.45 -5.35
C TRP A 88 -5.33 0.83 -4.77
N ALA A 89 -6.14 1.60 -4.04
CA ALA A 89 -5.66 2.74 -3.28
C ALA A 89 -5.09 2.27 -1.95
N VAL A 90 -3.83 2.57 -1.66
CA VAL A 90 -3.20 2.24 -0.36
C VAL A 90 -3.32 3.44 0.57
N ASN A 91 -3.84 3.23 1.78
CA ASN A 91 -3.99 4.31 2.76
C ASN A 91 -2.62 4.64 3.39
N PRO A 92 -2.04 5.85 3.18
CA PRO A 92 -0.73 6.23 3.70
C PRO A 92 -0.61 6.24 5.22
N PHE A 93 -1.74 6.35 5.93
CA PHE A 93 -1.78 6.37 7.41
C PHE A 93 -2.06 5.00 8.02
N SER A 94 -2.29 3.97 7.20
CA SER A 94 -2.64 2.63 7.66
C SER A 94 -1.45 1.71 7.92
N PHE A 95 -0.23 2.20 7.70
CA PHE A 95 0.97 1.41 7.90
C PHE A 95 1.12 1.03 9.37
N VAL A 96 1.28 -0.26 9.61
CA VAL A 96 1.46 -0.84 10.95
C VAL A 96 2.72 -1.68 11.00
N HIS A 97 3.30 -1.74 12.20
CA HIS A 97 4.48 -2.53 12.53
C HIS A 97 4.30 -3.19 13.87
N GLY A 98 4.96 -4.33 14.06
CA GLY A 98 4.85 -5.07 15.30
C GLY A 98 5.36 -6.49 15.17
N PHE A 99 4.73 -7.40 15.91
CA PHE A 99 5.18 -8.76 16.09
C PHE A 99 4.03 -9.75 16.16
N ILE A 100 4.28 -10.96 15.67
CA ILE A 100 3.36 -12.09 15.70
C ILE A 100 4.09 -13.36 16.09
N ALA A 101 3.44 -14.21 16.86
CA ALA A 101 3.96 -15.50 17.29
C ALA A 101 3.05 -16.62 16.77
N TRP A 102 3.65 -17.61 16.10
CA TRP A 102 2.94 -18.75 15.53
C TRP A 102 3.30 -20.06 16.23
N GLY A 103 2.30 -20.92 16.44
CA GLY A 103 2.44 -22.28 16.95
C GLY A 103 1.46 -23.20 16.26
N ASP A 104 1.94 -24.35 15.77
CA ASP A 104 1.13 -25.39 15.11
C ASP A 104 0.11 -24.92 14.04
N GLY A 105 0.39 -23.82 13.36
CA GLY A 105 -0.47 -23.26 12.31
C GLY A 105 -1.44 -22.19 12.80
N GLU A 106 -1.43 -21.88 14.09
CA GLU A 106 -2.27 -20.90 14.74
C GLU A 106 -1.46 -19.68 15.23
N VAL A 107 -2.14 -18.54 15.31
CA VAL A 107 -1.58 -17.31 15.89
C VAL A 107 -1.71 -17.41 17.41
N LEU A 108 -0.59 -17.50 18.11
CA LEU A 108 -0.55 -17.55 19.58
C LEU A 108 -0.49 -16.17 20.23
N GLY A 109 -0.09 -15.15 19.47
CA GLY A 109 -0.08 -13.76 19.91
C GLY A 109 0.25 -12.82 18.76
N GLU A 110 -0.31 -11.62 18.79
CA GLU A 110 -0.03 -10.55 17.84
C GLU A 110 -0.03 -9.22 18.59
N LYS A 111 0.96 -8.37 18.33
CA LYS A 111 1.09 -7.01 18.85
C LYS A 111 1.43 -6.09 17.69
N MET A 112 0.50 -5.23 17.29
CA MET A 112 0.68 -4.29 16.19
C MET A 112 0.42 -2.85 16.67
N ALA A 113 1.18 -1.90 16.15
CA ALA A 113 0.96 -0.47 16.35
C ALA A 113 1.05 0.26 15.00
N SER A 114 0.59 1.51 14.95
CA SER A 114 0.88 2.41 13.82
C SER A 114 2.39 2.65 13.72
N VAL A 115 2.92 2.78 12.50
CA VAL A 115 4.32 3.18 12.29
C VAL A 115 4.66 4.57 12.84
N SER A 116 3.65 5.41 13.11
CA SER A 116 3.82 6.69 13.80
C SER A 116 3.98 6.56 15.32
N SER A 117 3.69 5.39 15.89
CA SER A 117 3.86 5.08 17.30
C SER A 117 5.13 4.25 17.53
N PRO A 118 5.72 4.29 18.74
CA PRO A 118 6.83 3.41 19.10
C PRO A 118 6.51 1.94 18.81
N LEU A 119 7.54 1.17 18.44
CA LEU A 119 7.40 -0.26 18.23
C LEU A 119 6.92 -0.93 19.55
N PRO A 120 5.91 -1.81 19.51
CA PRO A 120 5.39 -2.45 20.72
C PRO A 120 6.46 -3.18 21.54
N GLU A 121 6.38 -3.07 22.86
CA GLU A 121 7.28 -3.82 23.74
C GLU A 121 6.95 -5.31 23.74
N LEU A 122 8.02 -6.12 23.72
CA LEU A 122 7.92 -7.57 23.74
C LEU A 122 8.19 -8.11 25.14
N ASP A 123 7.26 -8.95 25.58
CA ASP A 123 7.43 -9.89 26.68
C ASP A 123 7.97 -11.22 26.14
N ALA A 124 8.13 -12.20 27.05
CA ALA A 124 8.45 -13.56 26.66
C ALA A 124 7.42 -14.08 25.65
N ALA A 125 7.91 -14.73 24.58
CA ALA A 125 7.03 -15.26 23.55
C ALA A 125 6.01 -16.24 24.15
N PRO A 126 4.76 -16.28 23.63
CA PRO A 126 3.76 -17.21 24.09
C PRO A 126 4.27 -18.66 24.09
N PRO A 127 3.96 -19.46 25.12
CA PRO A 127 4.31 -20.88 25.13
C PRO A 127 3.78 -21.59 23.88
N GLY A 128 4.61 -22.42 23.24
CA GLY A 128 4.27 -23.09 21.99
C GLY A 128 4.64 -22.33 20.72
N ALA A 129 5.10 -21.08 20.83
CA ALA A 129 5.61 -20.33 19.68
C ALA A 129 6.89 -20.98 19.12
N LYS A 130 6.81 -21.61 17.95
CA LYS A 130 7.93 -22.39 17.37
C LYS A 130 9.15 -21.53 17.06
N LYS A 131 8.95 -20.25 16.74
CA LYS A 131 9.99 -19.28 16.39
C LYS A 131 10.03 -18.06 17.31
N GLY A 132 9.26 -18.08 18.40
CA GLY A 132 9.03 -16.91 19.23
C GLY A 132 8.28 -15.79 18.49
N TRP A 133 8.61 -14.54 18.81
CA TRP A 133 8.08 -13.36 18.12
C TRP A 133 8.76 -13.14 16.77
N GLU A 134 7.96 -13.01 15.71
CA GLU A 134 8.39 -12.65 14.37
C GLU A 134 7.92 -11.22 14.05
N THR A 135 8.79 -10.41 13.45
CA THR A 135 8.41 -9.06 13.00
C THR A 135 7.34 -9.14 11.92
N GLN A 136 6.32 -8.29 12.02
CA GLN A 136 5.22 -8.18 11.07
C GLN A 136 5.02 -6.73 10.69
N VAL A 137 4.69 -6.50 9.42
CA VAL A 137 4.24 -5.20 8.92
C VAL A 137 2.94 -5.37 8.18
N GLY A 138 2.19 -4.30 8.03
CA GLY A 138 0.96 -4.32 7.24
C GLY A 138 0.49 -2.94 6.84
N MET A 139 -0.53 -2.94 6.00
CA MET A 139 -1.19 -1.76 5.47
C MET A 139 -2.61 -2.12 5.06
N SER A 140 -3.46 -1.11 4.90
CA SER A 140 -4.81 -1.24 4.37
C SER A 140 -4.90 -0.60 2.99
N LEU A 141 -5.73 -1.20 2.16
CA LEU A 141 -5.94 -0.82 0.76
C LEU A 141 -7.39 -1.04 0.37
N LYS A 142 -7.84 -0.28 -0.62
CA LYS A 142 -9.21 -0.34 -1.15
C LYS A 142 -9.17 -0.58 -2.65
N CYS A 143 -9.93 -1.54 -3.14
CA CYS A 143 -10.03 -1.82 -4.56
C CYS A 143 -10.79 -0.68 -5.26
N MET A 144 -10.26 -0.19 -6.37
CA MET A 144 -10.76 0.98 -7.11
C MET A 144 -11.29 0.64 -8.49
N SER A 145 -11.21 -0.61 -8.91
CA SER A 145 -11.71 -1.07 -10.21
C SER A 145 -12.06 -2.56 -10.16
N GLY A 146 -12.79 -3.01 -11.18
CA GLY A 146 -13.12 -4.42 -11.34
C GLY A 146 -14.36 -4.85 -10.55
N GLU A 147 -14.59 -6.16 -10.47
CA GLU A 147 -15.76 -6.76 -9.81
C GLU A 147 -15.78 -6.51 -8.29
N ASP A 148 -14.61 -6.29 -7.70
CA ASP A 148 -14.42 -6.05 -6.28
C ASP A 148 -14.29 -4.55 -5.93
N GLU A 149 -14.67 -3.63 -6.82
CA GLU A 149 -14.57 -2.19 -6.57
C GLU A 149 -15.24 -1.79 -5.25
N GLY A 150 -14.52 -1.00 -4.45
CA GLY A 150 -14.95 -0.55 -3.14
C GLY A 150 -14.62 -1.50 -2.00
N MET A 151 -14.17 -2.74 -2.28
CA MET A 151 -13.73 -3.69 -1.26
C MET A 151 -12.51 -3.18 -0.51
N GLU A 152 -12.56 -3.21 0.82
CA GLU A 152 -11.42 -2.89 1.66
C GLU A 152 -10.69 -4.16 2.08
N ALA A 153 -9.36 -4.11 1.99
CA ALA A 153 -8.49 -5.22 2.34
C ALA A 153 -7.36 -4.78 3.26
N ARG A 154 -6.92 -5.71 4.10
CA ARG A 154 -5.70 -5.59 4.89
C ARG A 154 -4.66 -6.58 4.39
N PHE A 155 -3.47 -6.08 4.11
CA PHE A 155 -2.29 -6.89 3.83
C PHE A 155 -1.38 -6.88 5.05
N THR A 156 -1.00 -8.06 5.56
CA THR A 156 0.05 -8.20 6.57
C THR A 156 1.06 -9.26 6.13
N THR A 157 2.31 -9.10 6.55
CA THR A 157 3.37 -10.03 6.16
C THR A 157 4.50 -10.08 7.19
N THR A 158 5.03 -11.29 7.40
CA THR A 158 6.27 -11.55 8.13
C THR A 158 7.43 -11.89 7.22
N SER A 159 7.14 -12.18 5.95
CA SER A 159 8.11 -12.60 4.94
C SER A 159 9.12 -11.50 4.62
N VAL A 160 10.35 -11.88 4.26
CA VAL A 160 11.38 -10.91 3.87
C VAL A 160 10.96 -10.11 2.63
N GLY A 161 10.42 -10.79 1.60
CA GLY A 161 9.96 -10.14 0.38
C GLY A 161 8.78 -9.20 0.62
N GLY A 162 7.79 -9.63 1.39
CA GLY A 162 6.65 -8.78 1.74
C GLY A 162 7.04 -7.55 2.55
N LYS A 163 7.93 -7.69 3.54
CA LYS A 163 8.42 -6.54 4.32
C LYS A 163 9.16 -5.54 3.44
N ARG A 164 9.96 -6.01 2.48
CA ARG A 164 10.64 -5.15 1.49
C ARG A 164 9.64 -4.41 0.62
N ALA A 165 8.64 -5.09 0.06
CA ALA A 165 7.63 -4.47 -0.78
C ALA A 165 6.84 -3.36 -0.05
N VAL A 166 6.44 -3.61 1.20
CA VAL A 166 5.76 -2.60 2.04
C VAL A 166 6.68 -1.41 2.33
N GLN A 167 7.97 -1.67 2.62
CA GLN A 167 8.95 -0.62 2.87
C GLN A 167 9.23 0.22 1.63
N GLU A 168 9.37 -0.40 0.46
CA GLU A 168 9.57 0.28 -0.83
C GLU A 168 8.39 1.20 -1.15
N LEU A 169 7.17 0.72 -0.93
CA LEU A 169 5.97 1.55 -1.09
C LEU A 169 5.94 2.71 -0.09
N ALA A 170 6.27 2.49 1.17
CA ALA A 170 6.35 3.56 2.17
C ALA A 170 7.39 4.63 1.79
N VAL A 171 8.54 4.23 1.25
CA VAL A 171 9.56 5.15 0.74
C VAL A 171 9.05 5.92 -0.48
N ALA A 172 8.32 5.27 -1.39
CA ALA A 172 7.71 5.93 -2.54
C ALA A 172 6.69 6.99 -2.09
N ILE A 173 5.85 6.68 -1.10
CA ILE A 173 4.89 7.62 -0.51
C ILE A 173 5.62 8.81 0.10
N ALA A 174 6.67 8.58 0.90
CA ALA A 174 7.44 9.67 1.50
C ALA A 174 8.06 10.58 0.42
N ALA A 175 8.62 9.99 -0.65
CA ALA A 175 9.17 10.74 -1.77
C ALA A 175 8.10 11.52 -2.54
N GLN A 176 6.88 10.97 -2.67
CA GLN A 176 5.76 11.67 -3.27
C GLN A 176 5.33 12.85 -2.39
N VAL A 177 5.21 12.67 -1.08
CA VAL A 177 4.79 13.73 -0.17
C VAL A 177 5.81 14.88 -0.12
N ASP A 178 7.10 14.59 -0.23
CA ASP A 178 8.15 15.61 -0.37
C ASP A 178 8.00 16.42 -1.68
N LYS A 179 7.47 15.80 -2.73
CA LYS A 179 7.28 16.40 -4.06
C LYS A 179 5.95 17.14 -4.19
N ASP A 180 4.86 16.53 -3.71
CA ASP A 180 3.48 16.99 -3.81
C ASP A 180 2.65 16.42 -2.65
N GLN A 181 2.37 17.29 -1.66
CA GLN A 181 1.59 16.94 -0.49
C GLN A 181 0.08 16.80 -0.78
N GLY A 182 -0.39 17.30 -1.94
CA GLY A 182 -1.80 17.27 -2.32
C GLY A 182 -2.28 15.90 -2.82
N ALA A 183 -1.35 15.05 -3.27
CA ALA A 183 -1.66 13.72 -3.81
C ALA A 183 -0.78 12.62 -3.17
N PRO A 184 -1.00 12.29 -1.88
CA PRO A 184 -0.15 11.34 -1.16
C PRO A 184 -0.60 9.88 -1.27
N VAL A 185 -1.80 9.59 -1.81
CA VAL A 185 -2.37 8.25 -1.86
C VAL A 185 -1.94 7.55 -3.15
N PRO A 186 -1.13 6.47 -3.10
CA PRO A 186 -0.79 5.72 -4.29
C PRO A 186 -1.94 4.80 -4.69
N ILE A 187 -2.29 4.83 -5.97
CA ILE A 187 -3.01 3.77 -6.65
C ILE A 187 -1.98 2.77 -7.18
N VAL A 188 -2.12 1.51 -6.79
CA VAL A 188 -1.19 0.43 -7.13
C VAL A 188 -1.88 -0.70 -7.88
N THR A 189 -1.12 -1.40 -8.70
CA THR A 189 -1.47 -2.76 -9.16
C THR A 189 -0.79 -3.78 -8.25
N LEU A 190 -1.43 -4.94 -8.10
CA LEU A 190 -0.91 -6.05 -7.30
C LEU A 190 -0.11 -6.99 -8.20
N GLY A 191 1.21 -6.82 -8.21
CA GLY A 191 2.13 -7.62 -9.00
C GLY A 191 2.90 -8.63 -8.16
N GLN A 192 3.80 -9.35 -8.83
CA GLN A 192 4.71 -10.29 -8.18
C GLN A 192 6.10 -10.28 -8.82
N GLU A 193 7.09 -10.54 -8.00
CA GLU A 193 8.43 -10.90 -8.41
C GLU A 193 8.73 -12.33 -7.99
N HIS A 194 9.84 -12.90 -8.49
CA HIS A 194 10.28 -14.21 -8.03
C HIS A 194 11.79 -14.33 -8.01
N TYR A 195 12.27 -15.21 -7.12
CA TYR A 195 13.66 -15.64 -7.09
C TYR A 195 13.76 -17.15 -6.89
N GLN A 196 14.91 -17.71 -7.25
CA GLN A 196 15.19 -19.13 -7.05
C GLN A 196 15.85 -19.34 -5.69
N HIS A 197 15.18 -20.07 -4.79
CA HIS A 197 15.74 -20.53 -3.52
C HIS A 197 16.28 -21.96 -3.66
N LYS A 198 17.46 -22.23 -3.08
CA LYS A 198 18.16 -23.52 -3.22
C LYS A 198 17.32 -24.71 -2.72
N SER A 199 16.60 -24.54 -1.62
CA SER A 199 15.84 -25.62 -0.97
C SER A 199 14.34 -25.60 -1.25
N TYR A 200 13.79 -24.46 -1.64
CA TYR A 200 12.33 -24.26 -1.73
C TYR A 200 11.87 -24.01 -3.17
N GLY A 201 12.78 -24.03 -4.13
CA GLY A 201 12.44 -23.77 -5.53
C GLY A 201 12.16 -22.30 -5.78
N ARG A 202 11.20 -22.02 -6.66
CA ARG A 202 10.78 -20.66 -6.98
C ARG A 202 9.98 -20.08 -5.81
N ILE A 203 10.42 -18.92 -5.32
CA ILE A 203 9.71 -18.15 -4.31
C ILE A 203 9.17 -16.90 -4.96
N PHE A 204 7.86 -16.68 -4.83
CA PHE A 204 7.22 -15.46 -5.25
C PHE A 204 7.22 -14.44 -4.11
N THR A 205 7.37 -13.17 -4.45
CA THR A 205 7.31 -12.05 -3.53
C THR A 205 6.35 -11.00 -4.06
N PRO A 206 5.55 -10.36 -3.19
CA PRO A 206 4.61 -9.34 -3.63
C PRO A 206 5.36 -8.13 -4.21
N ALA A 207 4.76 -7.48 -5.20
CA ALA A 207 5.23 -6.22 -5.74
C ALA A 207 4.05 -5.25 -5.89
N PHE A 208 4.21 -4.02 -5.40
CA PHE A 208 3.19 -2.98 -5.49
C PHE A 208 3.59 -1.97 -6.57
N GLY A 209 3.01 -2.10 -7.76
CA GLY A 209 3.30 -1.23 -8.89
C GLY A 209 2.48 0.04 -8.82
N VAL A 210 3.06 1.15 -8.36
CA VAL A 210 2.38 2.46 -8.33
C VAL A 210 2.07 2.93 -9.75
N VAL A 211 0.79 3.16 -10.04
CA VAL A 211 0.31 3.62 -11.36
C VAL A 211 -0.16 5.07 -11.34
N GLU A 212 -0.68 5.56 -10.21
CA GLU A 212 -1.22 6.91 -10.07
C GLU A 212 -1.08 7.39 -8.62
N TRP A 213 -1.12 8.71 -8.41
CA TRP A 213 -1.15 9.35 -7.10
C TRP A 213 -2.39 10.24 -7.00
N VAL A 214 -3.18 10.10 -5.94
CA VAL A 214 -4.44 10.82 -5.73
C VAL A 214 -4.49 11.52 -4.38
N SER A 215 -5.39 12.50 -4.24
CA SER A 215 -5.62 13.22 -3.00
C SER A 215 -6.35 12.38 -1.95
N LEU A 216 -6.08 12.64 -0.67
CA LEU A 216 -6.79 12.03 0.47
C LEU A 216 -8.24 12.47 0.56
N THR A 217 -8.51 13.71 0.16
CA THR A 217 -9.85 14.28 0.12
C THR A 217 -10.44 13.95 -1.24
N ALA A 218 -11.57 13.24 -1.25
CA ALA A 218 -12.47 13.25 -2.38
C ALA A 218 -13.14 14.62 -2.49
N GLU A 219 -12.35 15.67 -2.74
CA GLU A 219 -12.87 16.71 -3.59
C GLU A 219 -12.85 16.05 -4.95
N ALA A 220 -14.01 15.48 -5.33
CA ALA A 220 -14.25 15.14 -6.71
C ALA A 220 -13.74 16.33 -7.50
N ALA A 221 -12.64 16.14 -8.23
CA ALA A 221 -12.23 17.13 -9.20
C ALA A 221 -13.52 17.42 -9.98
N PRO A 222 -14.04 18.66 -9.98
CA PRO A 222 -15.21 18.96 -10.77
C PRO A 222 -14.87 18.45 -12.16
N ALA A 223 -15.74 17.58 -12.67
CA ALA A 223 -15.65 17.11 -14.03
C ALA A 223 -15.27 18.33 -14.87
N ALA A 224 -14.09 18.30 -15.48
CA ALA A 224 -13.70 19.30 -16.45
C ALA A 224 -14.57 19.05 -17.70
N VAL A 225 -15.85 19.35 -17.58
CA VAL A 225 -16.79 19.52 -18.66
C VAL A 225 -17.19 20.98 -18.59
N GLU A 226 -16.48 21.77 -19.38
CA GLU A 226 -16.99 22.82 -20.26
C GLU A 226 -15.77 23.52 -20.88
N ALA A 227 -15.71 23.84 -22.17
CA ALA A 227 -16.68 23.83 -23.25
C ALA A 227 -15.91 24.05 -24.58
N PRO A 228 -16.53 23.78 -25.74
CA PRO A 228 -15.86 23.65 -27.04
C PRO A 228 -15.65 25.00 -27.73
N ALA A 229 -14.51 25.15 -28.41
CA ALA A 229 -14.25 26.19 -29.42
C ALA A 229 -13.18 25.64 -30.38
N ALA A 230 -13.27 25.73 -31.71
CA ALA A 230 -14.22 26.41 -32.56
C ALA A 230 -14.31 25.70 -33.91
N ALA A 231 -15.52 25.69 -34.47
CA ALA A 231 -15.78 25.38 -35.87
C ALA A 231 -15.00 26.34 -36.79
N THR A 232 -14.40 25.79 -37.85
CA THR A 232 -14.06 26.54 -39.05
C THR A 232 -15.12 26.23 -40.10
N PRO A 233 -15.95 27.19 -40.54
CA PRO A 233 -16.78 27.03 -41.72
C PRO A 233 -16.03 27.60 -42.96
N PRO A 234 -16.61 27.52 -44.17
CA PRO A 234 -16.48 26.42 -45.10
C PRO A 234 -15.69 26.85 -46.36
N ASN A 235 -15.11 25.89 -47.10
CA ASN A 235 -14.73 26.15 -48.49
C ASN A 235 -15.20 24.99 -49.37
N ALA A 236 -16.31 25.24 -50.06
CA ALA A 236 -16.65 24.67 -51.35
C ALA A 236 -17.04 25.84 -52.26
N PRO A 237 -16.70 25.77 -53.55
CA PRO A 237 -17.74 25.28 -54.47
C PRO A 237 -17.26 24.24 -55.49
N ASP A 238 -18.16 23.28 -55.74
CA ASP A 238 -18.58 22.64 -57.01
C ASP A 238 -17.77 22.95 -58.29
N ALA A 239 -17.48 22.06 -59.25
CA ALA A 239 -17.98 20.73 -59.68
C ALA A 239 -17.23 20.39 -61.03
N PRO A 240 -17.56 19.37 -61.86
CA PRO A 240 -18.12 18.03 -61.63
C PRO A 240 -17.37 16.86 -62.36
N ALA A 241 -17.78 15.64 -61.97
CA ALA A 241 -17.99 14.41 -62.76
C ALA A 241 -16.91 13.81 -63.69
N ALA A 242 -16.54 12.55 -63.43
CA ALA A 242 -16.88 11.37 -64.26
C ALA A 242 -16.01 10.15 -63.90
N GLY A 243 -16.54 8.93 -64.01
CA GLY A 243 -15.70 7.77 -64.35
C GLY A 243 -15.85 6.49 -63.51
N ARG A 244 -17.00 5.84 -63.63
CA ARG A 244 -17.21 4.41 -63.35
C ARG A 244 -16.17 3.52 -64.07
N ARG A 245 -15.55 2.55 -63.38
CA ARG A 245 -15.37 1.15 -63.86
C ARG A 245 -14.81 0.20 -62.79
N ARG A 246 -15.64 -0.76 -62.41
CA ARG A 246 -15.22 -2.07 -61.91
C ARG A 246 -14.55 -2.85 -63.05
N ARG A 247 -13.50 -3.62 -62.73
CA ARG A 247 -13.33 -4.96 -63.31
C ARG A 247 -12.52 -5.84 -62.36
N ALA A 248 -13.17 -6.88 -61.86
CA ALA A 248 -12.52 -8.07 -61.32
C ALA A 248 -12.17 -9.01 -62.49
N ALA A 249 -11.33 -9.99 -62.18
CA ALA A 249 -10.88 -11.07 -63.04
C ALA A 249 -12.01 -11.92 -63.65
N ALA A 250 -11.62 -12.65 -64.71
CA ALA A 250 -12.34 -13.69 -65.48
C ALA A 250 -13.39 -13.20 -66.48
#